data_AF-A0A5N6RX66-F1
#
_entry.id   AF-A0A5N6RX66-F1
#
_cell.length_a   1.000
_cell.length_b   1.000
_cell.length_c   1.000
_cell.angle_alpha   90.00
_cell.angle_beta   90.00
_cell.angle_gamma   90.00
#
_symmetry.space_group_name_H-M   'P 1'
#
loop_
_entity.id
_entity.type
_entity.pdbx_description
1 polymer ?
#
loop_
_entity_poly.entity_id
_entity_poly.type
_entity_poly.pdbx_seq_one_letter_code
_entity_poly.pdbx_strand_id
1 'polypeptide(L)'
;MMQLVHVLIAILLLLSLPSLVLVKGNSISKEVRQNLTVGSSSSPWLNKIVNHNSGDDLRGPGCWNKPWICDQGEFQPRRQCCRNRCIDVSSDVNNCGACGLRCLFNWQCCRGQCTNTNISPFNCGKCENICPFRVPCFYGMCGYAQPFPPRPPFPFPPKPPLPPFPFPPPHPPFPFPPKPPHPPFPFPPKPPQPKPPHPPLPPHPQKGWQPPATQ
;
A
#
# COMPACT_ATOMS: atom_id res chain seq x y z
N MET A 1 -40.10 -43.16 26.11
CA MET A 1 -38.88 -43.28 25.28
C MET A 1 -39.19 -43.25 23.79
N MET A 2 -40.12 -44.08 23.27
CA MET A 2 -40.50 -44.08 21.85
C MET A 2 -41.06 -42.75 21.32
N GLN A 3 -41.91 -42.06 22.09
CA GLN A 3 -42.44 -40.73 21.73
C GLN A 3 -41.32 -39.68 21.52
N LEU A 4 -40.29 -39.70 22.38
CA LEU A 4 -39.17 -38.75 22.29
C LEU A 4 -38.31 -39.00 21.05
N VAL A 5 -38.13 -40.27 20.67
CA VAL A 5 -37.40 -40.66 19.46
C VAL A 5 -38.14 -40.19 18.20
N HIS A 6 -39.46 -40.31 18.16
CA HIS A 6 -40.26 -39.82 17.03
C HIS A 6 -40.22 -38.30 16.90
N VAL A 7 -40.25 -37.58 18.03
CA VAL A 7 -40.10 -36.11 18.05
C VAL A 7 -38.72 -35.67 17.55
N LEU A 8 -37.66 -36.36 17.95
CA LEU A 8 -36.30 -36.06 17.48
C LEU A 8 -36.13 -36.32 15.98
N ILE A 9 -36.71 -37.40 15.45
CA ILE A 9 -36.68 -37.71 14.00
C ILE A 9 -37.44 -36.64 13.21
N ALA A 10 -38.62 -36.20 13.69
CA ALA A 10 -39.39 -35.14 13.04
C ALA A 10 -38.63 -33.79 12.98
N ILE A 11 -37.91 -33.43 14.05
CA ILE A 11 -37.09 -32.21 14.10
C ILE A 11 -35.91 -32.30 13.11
N LEU A 12 -35.24 -33.46 13.02
CA LEU A 12 -34.14 -33.67 12.06
C LEU A 12 -34.60 -33.60 10.60
N LEU A 13 -35.82 -34.08 10.30
CA LEU A 13 -36.41 -33.95 8.97
C LEU A 13 -36.78 -32.50 8.66
N LEU A 14 -37.31 -31.74 9.62
CA LEU A 14 -37.63 -30.32 9.44
C LEU A 14 -36.39 -29.42 9.24
N LEU A 15 -35.26 -29.78 9.86
CA LEU A 15 -34.00 -29.04 9.71
C LEU A 15 -33.23 -29.35 8.41
N SER A 16 -33.56 -30.44 7.72
CA SER A 16 -32.94 -30.79 6.42
C SER A 16 -33.73 -30.26 5.20
N LEU A 17 -34.99 -29.89 5.39
CA LEU A 17 -35.87 -29.30 4.36
C LEU A 17 -35.57 -27.85 3.90
N PRO A 18 -34.79 -26.99 4.58
CA PRO A 18 -34.46 -25.66 4.06
C PRO A 18 -33.45 -25.64 2.91
N SER A 19 -32.72 -26.74 2.66
CA SER A 19 -31.68 -26.79 1.62
C SER A 19 -32.22 -27.05 0.20
N LEU A 20 -33.52 -27.30 0.04
CA LEU A 20 -34.13 -27.54 -1.28
C LEU A 20 -35.00 -26.39 -1.82
N VAL A 21 -35.15 -25.29 -1.07
CA VAL A 21 -36.01 -24.15 -1.47
C VAL A 21 -35.22 -22.84 -1.44
N LEU A 22 -34.14 -22.74 -2.23
CA LEU A 22 -33.72 -21.46 -2.82
C LEU A 22 -32.78 -21.59 -4.04
N VAL A 23 -33.17 -22.33 -5.08
CA VAL A 23 -32.74 -22.01 -6.45
C VAL A 23 -33.92 -22.16 -7.41
N LYS A 24 -34.90 -21.26 -7.27
CA LYS A 24 -35.75 -20.84 -8.38
C LYS A 24 -35.74 -19.31 -8.40
N GLY A 25 -34.62 -18.76 -8.87
CA GLY A 25 -34.62 -17.40 -9.38
C GLY A 25 -35.48 -17.36 -10.63
N ASN A 26 -36.79 -17.14 -10.47
CA ASN A 26 -37.63 -16.65 -11.55
C ASN A 26 -37.16 -15.21 -11.82
N SER A 27 -36.27 -15.03 -12.80
CA SER A 27 -36.16 -13.73 -13.46
C SER A 27 -37.48 -13.53 -14.21
N ILE A 28 -38.38 -12.78 -13.58
CA ILE A 28 -39.56 -12.21 -14.20
C ILE A 28 -39.09 -11.52 -15.49
N SER A 29 -39.61 -12.04 -16.60
CA SER A 29 -39.48 -11.43 -17.92
C SER A 29 -39.84 -9.94 -17.80
N LYS A 30 -38.86 -9.06 -18.07
CA LYS A 30 -39.16 -7.67 -18.37
C LYS A 30 -39.71 -7.61 -19.78
N GLU A 31 -40.98 -7.96 -19.92
CA GLU A 31 -41.76 -7.64 -21.09
C GLU A 31 -42.83 -6.63 -20.68
N VAL A 32 -42.56 -5.36 -21.01
CA VAL A 32 -43.47 -4.32 -21.51
C VAL A 32 -42.82 -2.94 -21.25
N ARG A 33 -41.95 -2.55 -22.17
CA ARG A 33 -42.11 -1.29 -22.91
C ARG A 33 -41.34 -1.43 -24.23
N GLN A 34 -41.96 -2.13 -25.18
CA GLN A 34 -41.64 -1.94 -26.58
C GLN A 34 -41.94 -0.47 -26.90
N ASN A 35 -40.90 0.29 -27.24
CA ASN A 35 -40.88 1.40 -28.20
C ASN A 35 -39.58 2.21 -28.04
N LEU A 36 -38.43 1.58 -28.26
CA LEU A 36 -37.28 2.24 -28.86
C LEU A 36 -36.73 1.29 -29.93
N THR A 37 -37.16 1.57 -31.17
CA THR A 37 -36.50 1.24 -32.44
C THR A 37 -35.47 0.12 -32.38
N VAL A 38 -35.91 -1.11 -32.58
CA VAL A 38 -35.06 -2.20 -33.10
C VAL A 38 -34.66 -1.80 -34.52
N GLY A 39 -33.56 -1.07 -34.61
CA GLY A 39 -32.90 -0.70 -35.84
C GLY A 39 -31.57 -1.43 -35.95
N SER A 40 -31.59 -2.53 -36.71
CA SER A 40 -30.45 -3.12 -37.41
C SER A 40 -29.50 -4.04 -36.63
N SER A 41 -29.69 -5.34 -36.84
CA SER A 41 -28.65 -6.29 -37.27
C SER A 41 -27.25 -6.08 -36.68
N SER A 42 -27.10 -6.19 -35.36
CA SER A 42 -25.78 -6.20 -34.72
C SER A 42 -25.19 -7.59 -34.81
N SER A 43 -24.13 -7.73 -35.61
CA SER A 43 -23.36 -8.96 -35.79
C SER A 43 -22.96 -9.60 -34.45
N PRO A 44 -22.73 -10.93 -34.38
CA PRO A 44 -22.23 -11.60 -33.17
C PRO A 44 -20.95 -10.97 -32.59
N TRP A 45 -20.20 -10.26 -33.44
CA TRP A 45 -19.02 -9.49 -33.09
C TRP A 45 -19.35 -8.22 -32.28
N LEU A 46 -20.45 -7.52 -32.60
CA LEU A 46 -20.88 -6.32 -31.88
C LEU A 46 -21.33 -6.64 -30.44
N ASN A 47 -22.04 -7.76 -30.24
CA ASN A 47 -22.43 -8.20 -28.89
C ASN A 47 -21.22 -8.56 -28.02
N LYS A 48 -20.12 -9.00 -28.63
CA LYS A 48 -18.85 -9.25 -27.93
C LYS A 48 -18.23 -7.96 -27.42
N ILE A 49 -18.35 -6.87 -28.16
CA ILE A 49 -17.82 -5.55 -27.79
C ILE A 49 -18.67 -4.90 -26.68
N VAL A 50 -20.00 -5.01 -26.77
CA VAL A 50 -20.91 -4.40 -25.78
C VAL A 50 -20.87 -5.13 -24.42
N ASN A 51 -20.53 -6.41 -24.39
CA ASN A 51 -20.31 -7.13 -23.12
C ASN A 51 -18.93 -6.85 -22.50
N HIS A 52 -18.06 -6.10 -23.17
CA HIS A 52 -16.77 -5.59 -22.68
C HIS A 52 -16.85 -4.10 -22.30
N ASN A 53 -18.00 -3.64 -21.80
CA ASN A 53 -18.12 -2.33 -21.16
C ASN A 53 -17.30 -2.27 -19.86
N SER A 54 -16.00 -2.07 -20.02
CA SER A 54 -15.12 -1.41 -19.06
C SER A 54 -14.11 -0.64 -19.90
N GLY A 55 -14.39 0.65 -20.03
CA GLY A 55 -13.86 1.54 -21.05
C GLY A 55 -12.33 1.59 -21.17
N ASP A 56 -11.92 1.96 -22.39
CA ASP A 56 -10.63 2.50 -22.78
C ASP A 56 -9.39 1.79 -22.23
N ASP A 57 -9.00 0.69 -22.88
CA ASP A 57 -7.58 0.36 -23.00
C ASP A 57 -7.33 -0.35 -24.34
N LEU A 58 -6.43 0.19 -25.17
CA LEU A 58 -5.98 -0.33 -26.47
C LEU A 58 -5.22 -1.69 -26.36
N ARG A 59 -5.40 -2.44 -25.28
CA ARG A 59 -4.64 -3.66 -24.95
C ARG A 59 -5.54 -4.88 -24.82
N GLY A 60 -5.90 -5.50 -25.96
CA GLY A 60 -6.28 -6.91 -26.08
C GLY A 60 -7.38 -7.44 -25.13
N PRO A 61 -7.67 -8.75 -25.16
CA PRO A 61 -8.49 -9.37 -24.12
C PRO A 61 -7.70 -9.39 -22.80
N GLY A 62 -8.16 -8.62 -21.81
CA GLY A 62 -7.57 -8.60 -20.46
C GLY A 62 -7.80 -9.89 -19.66
N CYS A 63 -7.51 -9.85 -18.36
CA CYS A 63 -7.52 -11.05 -17.50
C CYS A 63 -8.84 -11.32 -16.75
N TRP A 64 -9.90 -10.53 -16.93
CA TRP A 64 -11.15 -10.60 -16.13
C TRP A 64 -11.76 -12.00 -16.05
N ASN A 65 -11.86 -12.69 -17.18
CA ASN A 65 -12.46 -14.03 -17.27
C ASN A 65 -11.43 -15.16 -17.15
N LYS A 66 -10.13 -14.82 -17.08
CA LYS A 66 -9.02 -15.78 -16.99
C LYS A 66 -7.94 -15.27 -16.03
N PRO A 67 -8.20 -15.17 -14.71
CA PRO A 67 -7.26 -14.57 -13.77
C PRO A 67 -5.90 -15.28 -13.72
N TRP A 68 -5.90 -16.61 -13.94
CA TRP A 68 -4.70 -17.45 -13.95
C TRP A 68 -3.72 -17.13 -15.08
N ILE A 69 -4.13 -16.38 -16.12
CA ILE A 69 -3.21 -15.97 -17.21
C ILE A 69 -2.10 -15.03 -16.70
N CYS A 70 -2.34 -14.37 -15.57
CA CYS A 70 -1.35 -13.53 -14.91
C CYS A 70 -0.38 -14.33 -14.05
N ASP A 71 -0.75 -15.55 -13.66
CA ASP A 71 0.09 -16.40 -12.85
C ASP A 71 1.13 -17.12 -13.74
N GLN A 72 2.38 -17.15 -13.28
CA GLN A 72 3.48 -17.83 -13.96
C GLN A 72 3.72 -19.23 -13.39
N GLY A 73 2.86 -19.71 -12.50
CA GLY A 73 2.95 -21.05 -11.90
C GLY A 73 3.97 -21.13 -10.75
N GLU A 74 4.34 -19.99 -10.17
CA GLU A 74 5.22 -19.92 -9.00
C GLU A 74 4.40 -20.10 -7.71
N PHE A 75 4.97 -20.78 -6.70
CA PHE A 75 4.35 -20.85 -5.37
C PHE A 75 4.40 -19.45 -4.73
N GLN A 76 3.22 -18.84 -4.62
CA GLN A 76 2.92 -17.40 -4.50
C GLN A 76 2.99 -16.65 -5.84
N PRO A 77 1.84 -16.27 -6.42
CA PRO A 77 1.79 -15.61 -7.70
C PRO A 77 2.40 -14.21 -7.59
N ARG A 78 3.49 -13.95 -8.33
CA ARG A 78 4.06 -12.60 -8.43
C ARG A 78 3.12 -11.61 -9.08
N ARG A 79 2.28 -12.09 -9.99
CA ARG A 79 1.34 -11.27 -10.74
C ARG A 79 -0.09 -11.76 -10.52
N GLN A 80 -0.98 -10.80 -10.29
CA GLN A 80 -2.40 -11.07 -10.08
C GLN A 80 -3.24 -10.24 -11.05
N CYS A 81 -4.38 -10.78 -11.45
CA CYS A 81 -5.35 -10.02 -12.21
C CYS A 81 -6.05 -8.99 -11.31
N CYS A 82 -5.77 -7.70 -11.53
CA CYS A 82 -6.40 -6.58 -10.86
C CYS A 82 -7.06 -5.68 -11.93
N ARG A 83 -8.38 -5.48 -11.84
CA ARG A 83 -9.14 -4.60 -12.76
C ARG A 83 -8.85 -4.88 -14.25
N ASN A 84 -9.00 -6.15 -14.66
CA ASN A 84 -8.71 -6.64 -16.02
C ASN A 84 -7.25 -6.59 -16.47
N ARG A 85 -6.30 -6.22 -15.60
CA ARG A 85 -4.87 -6.14 -15.93
C ARG A 85 -4.04 -7.01 -15.00
N CYS A 86 -2.99 -7.64 -15.53
CA CYS A 86 -1.99 -8.30 -14.68
C CYS A 86 -1.12 -7.25 -13.99
N ILE A 87 -1.16 -7.20 -12.67
CA ILE A 87 -0.33 -6.32 -11.83
C ILE A 87 0.66 -7.18 -11.05
N ASP A 88 1.88 -6.68 -10.89
CA ASP A 88 2.90 -7.31 -10.05
C ASP A 88 2.62 -7.00 -8.57
N VAL A 89 2.04 -7.97 -7.87
CA VAL A 89 1.74 -7.85 -6.44
C VAL A 89 2.97 -8.08 -5.57
N SER A 90 4.10 -8.50 -6.14
CA SER A 90 5.32 -8.76 -5.38
C SER A 90 6.18 -7.52 -5.15
N SER A 91 6.02 -6.48 -5.96
CA SER A 91 6.85 -5.27 -5.97
C SER A 91 6.06 -3.95 -6.00
N ASP A 92 4.79 -3.95 -6.40
CA ASP A 92 3.97 -2.74 -6.45
C ASP A 92 3.54 -2.31 -5.04
N VAL A 93 3.98 -1.13 -4.61
CA VAL A 93 3.66 -0.53 -3.31
C VAL A 93 2.15 -0.31 -3.12
N ASN A 94 1.39 -0.14 -4.20
CA ASN A 94 -0.06 0.08 -4.14
C ASN A 94 -0.89 -1.21 -4.26
N ASN A 95 -0.25 -2.34 -4.56
CA ASN A 95 -0.90 -3.63 -4.77
C ASN A 95 -0.07 -4.76 -4.13
N CYS A 96 0.54 -4.49 -2.98
CA CYS A 96 1.51 -5.39 -2.37
C CYS A 96 0.82 -6.61 -1.73
N GLY A 97 1.15 -7.80 -2.22
CA GLY A 97 0.57 -9.08 -1.79
C GLY A 97 -0.82 -9.35 -2.37
N ALA A 98 -1.63 -8.32 -2.60
CA ALA A 98 -2.90 -8.41 -3.31
C ALA A 98 -3.32 -7.06 -3.91
N CYS A 99 -4.25 -7.11 -4.86
CA CYS A 99 -4.83 -5.92 -5.49
C CYS A 99 -5.39 -4.92 -4.47
N GLY A 100 -4.97 -3.66 -4.55
CA GLY A 100 -5.45 -2.58 -3.69
C GLY A 100 -4.84 -2.53 -2.29
N LEU A 101 -3.96 -3.46 -1.92
CA LEU A 101 -3.21 -3.41 -0.68
C LEU A 101 -2.02 -2.44 -0.83
N ARG A 102 -2.16 -1.25 -0.25
CA ARG A 102 -1.10 -0.24 -0.26
C ARG A 102 -0.26 -0.30 1.01
N CYS A 103 1.06 -0.29 0.86
CA CYS A 103 1.97 -0.19 1.99
C CYS A 103 1.89 1.18 2.68
N LEU A 104 2.28 1.21 3.96
CA LEU A 104 2.40 2.45 4.73
C LEU A 104 3.43 3.40 4.11
N PHE A 105 3.36 4.67 4.50
CA PHE A 105 4.33 5.68 4.09
C PHE A 105 5.75 5.25 4.50
N ASN A 106 6.71 5.39 3.57
CA ASN A 106 8.10 4.93 3.68
C ASN A 106 8.30 3.41 3.82
N TRP A 107 7.29 2.59 3.56
CA TRP A 107 7.44 1.14 3.42
C TRP A 107 7.50 0.78 1.94
N GLN A 108 8.25 -0.28 1.62
CA GLN A 108 8.36 -0.81 0.26
C GLN A 108 7.69 -2.18 0.19
N CYS A 109 7.23 -2.56 -1.00
CA CYS A 109 6.74 -3.92 -1.23
C CYS A 109 7.91 -4.84 -1.57
N CYS A 110 8.23 -5.78 -0.67
CA CYS A 110 9.27 -6.76 -0.87
C CYS A 110 8.65 -8.16 -0.86
N ARG A 111 8.66 -8.84 -2.02
CA ARG A 111 8.09 -10.19 -2.19
C ARG A 111 6.64 -10.29 -1.71
N GLY A 112 5.83 -9.28 -2.03
CA GLY A 112 4.41 -9.23 -1.66
C GLY A 112 4.16 -8.89 -0.19
N GLN A 113 5.18 -8.46 0.55
CA GLN A 113 5.05 -8.00 1.93
C GLN A 113 5.55 -6.57 2.08
N CYS A 114 4.72 -5.73 2.68
CA CYS A 114 5.11 -4.39 3.05
C CYS A 114 6.20 -4.45 4.12
N THR A 115 7.37 -3.91 3.82
CA THR A 115 8.54 -3.94 4.69
C THR A 115 9.09 -2.53 4.88
N ASN A 116 9.44 -2.18 6.12
CA ASN A 116 10.15 -0.94 6.41
C ASN A 116 11.64 -1.10 6.10
N THR A 117 12.06 -0.62 4.93
CA THR A 117 13.46 -0.74 4.48
C THR A 117 14.42 0.16 5.27
N ASN A 118 13.92 1.09 6.09
CA ASN A 118 14.79 1.95 6.89
C ASN A 118 15.39 1.26 8.11
N ILE A 119 14.76 0.19 8.59
CA ILE A 119 15.13 -0.51 9.83
C ILE A 119 15.28 -2.01 9.65
N SER A 120 14.78 -2.57 8.55
CA SER A 120 14.86 -4.02 8.31
C SER A 120 16.31 -4.43 8.01
N PRO A 121 16.94 -5.31 8.83
CA PRO A 121 18.29 -5.80 8.56
C PRO A 121 18.35 -6.72 7.33
N PHE A 122 17.21 -7.23 6.85
CA PHE A 122 17.12 -8.12 5.69
C PHE A 122 16.72 -7.40 4.41
N ASN A 123 16.26 -6.15 4.50
CA ASN A 123 15.79 -5.33 3.39
C ASN A 123 16.24 -3.87 3.56
N CYS A 124 17.48 -3.66 3.94
CA CYS A 124 17.97 -2.34 4.32
C CYS A 124 18.14 -1.41 3.10
N GLY A 125 17.39 -0.32 3.04
CA GLY A 125 17.37 0.64 1.92
C GLY A 125 16.64 0.14 0.67
N LYS A 126 16.74 -1.16 0.37
CA LYS A 126 16.06 -1.85 -0.73
C LYS A 126 15.73 -3.30 -0.35
N CYS A 127 14.78 -3.89 -1.06
CA CYS A 127 14.46 -5.30 -0.89
C CYS A 127 15.69 -6.21 -1.07
N GLU A 128 15.75 -7.27 -0.27
CA GLU A 128 16.81 -8.29 -0.30
C GLU A 128 18.22 -7.79 0.04
N ASN A 129 18.36 -6.56 0.53
CA ASN A 129 19.64 -6.05 1.00
C ASN A 129 19.85 -6.40 2.48
N ILE A 130 20.60 -7.47 2.71
CA ILE A 130 20.89 -7.98 4.04
C ILE A 130 22.15 -7.29 4.59
N CYS A 131 22.05 -6.69 5.78
CA CYS A 131 23.21 -6.13 6.45
C CYS A 131 24.15 -7.24 6.97
N PRO A 132 25.46 -6.97 7.06
CA PRO A 132 26.41 -7.92 7.65
C PRO A 132 26.02 -8.32 9.08
N PHE A 133 26.53 -9.46 9.55
CA PHE A 133 26.21 -9.97 10.89
C PHE A 133 26.50 -8.91 11.97
N ARG A 134 25.50 -8.68 12.85
CA ARG A 134 25.51 -7.65 13.91
C ARG A 134 25.62 -6.19 13.46
N VAL A 135 25.46 -5.90 12.16
CA VAL A 135 25.36 -4.54 11.65
C VAL A 135 23.88 -4.15 11.55
N PRO A 136 23.40 -3.16 12.32
CA PRO A 136 22.01 -2.72 12.25
C PRO A 136 21.76 -1.92 10.98
N CYS A 137 20.49 -1.94 10.54
CA CYS A 137 19.99 -1.04 9.52
C CYS A 137 19.39 0.21 10.20
N PHE A 138 19.90 1.39 9.84
CA PHE A 138 19.33 2.66 10.27
C PHE A 138 19.21 3.59 9.07
N TYR A 139 18.05 4.22 8.91
CA TYR A 139 17.72 5.11 7.78
C TYR A 139 18.04 4.51 6.40
N GLY A 140 17.89 3.19 6.26
CA GLY A 140 18.12 2.48 5.00
C GLY A 140 19.59 2.21 4.68
N MET A 141 20.48 2.36 5.66
CA MET A 141 21.91 2.12 5.53
C MET A 141 22.41 1.16 6.61
N CYS A 142 23.18 0.15 6.20
CA CYS A 142 23.84 -0.75 7.13
C CYS A 142 24.98 -0.02 7.84
N GLY A 143 24.98 -0.03 9.17
CA GLY A 143 26.06 0.55 9.97
C GLY A 143 26.08 2.08 10.01
N TYR A 144 24.96 2.72 9.65
CA TYR A 144 24.84 4.18 9.74
C TYR A 144 25.17 4.68 11.15
N ALA A 145 26.09 5.64 11.23
CA ALA A 145 26.61 6.23 12.47
C ALA A 145 27.23 5.25 13.48
N GLN A 146 27.59 4.02 13.07
CA GLN A 146 28.33 3.12 13.95
C GLN A 146 29.82 3.47 13.95
N PRO A 147 30.48 3.58 15.13
CA PRO A 147 31.92 3.47 15.19
C PRO A 147 32.24 2.09 14.63
N PHE A 148 33.00 2.04 13.53
CA PHE A 148 33.30 0.82 12.80
C PHE A 148 33.49 -0.37 13.76
N PRO A 149 32.77 -1.51 13.59
CA PRO A 149 33.18 -2.72 14.29
C PRO A 149 34.67 -2.94 13.97
N PRO A 150 35.50 -3.37 14.93
CA PRO A 150 36.90 -3.63 14.67
C PRO A 150 36.95 -4.52 13.44
N ARG A 151 37.55 -3.99 12.37
CA ARG A 151 37.72 -4.68 11.11
C ARG A 151 38.36 -6.03 11.48
N PRO A 152 37.72 -7.18 11.21
CA PRO A 152 38.39 -8.45 11.46
C PRO A 152 39.75 -8.39 10.77
N PRO A 153 40.82 -8.95 11.38
CA PRO A 153 42.16 -8.94 10.80
C PRO A 153 42.17 -9.93 9.63
N PHE A 154 41.41 -9.65 8.57
CA PHE A 154 41.73 -10.18 7.27
C PHE A 154 42.99 -9.45 6.85
N PRO A 155 44.09 -10.16 6.55
CA PRO A 155 45.25 -9.53 5.94
C PRO A 155 44.76 -8.96 4.62
N PHE A 156 44.58 -7.64 4.56
CA PHE A 156 44.37 -6.98 3.29
C PHE A 156 45.56 -7.38 2.42
N PRO A 157 45.35 -7.92 1.20
CA PRO A 157 46.44 -8.10 0.29
C PRO A 157 47.16 -6.75 0.16
N PRO A 158 48.51 -6.74 0.14
CA PRO A 158 49.27 -5.50 0.06
C PRO A 158 48.74 -4.69 -1.13
N LYS A 159 48.46 -3.40 -0.90
CA LYS A 159 48.03 -2.51 -1.98
C LYS A 159 49.08 -2.60 -3.09
N PRO A 160 48.69 -2.86 -4.34
CA PRO A 160 49.63 -2.80 -5.45
C PRO A 160 50.27 -1.40 -5.49
N PRO A 161 51.55 -1.29 -5.85
CA PRO A 161 52.23 -0.01 -5.94
C PRO A 161 51.43 0.92 -6.86
N LEU A 162 51.12 2.12 -6.37
CA LEU A 162 50.51 3.15 -7.21
C LEU A 162 51.45 3.43 -8.38
N PRO A 163 50.97 3.42 -9.63
CA PRO A 163 51.78 3.91 -10.74
C PRO A 163 52.17 5.37 -10.43
N PRO A 164 53.38 5.81 -10.83
CA PRO A 164 53.76 7.21 -10.68
C PRO A 164 52.73 8.06 -11.40
N PHE A 165 51.98 8.86 -10.64
CA PHE A 165 51.07 9.83 -11.23
C PHE A 165 51.92 10.82 -12.03
N PRO A 166 51.73 10.94 -13.36
CA PRO A 166 52.31 12.06 -14.08
C PRO A 166 51.75 13.33 -13.44
N PHE A 167 52.63 14.28 -13.11
CA PHE A 167 52.21 15.58 -12.60
C PHE A 167 51.14 16.15 -13.54
N PRO A 168 49.96 16.55 -13.04
CA PRO A 168 48.98 17.20 -13.87
C PRO A 168 49.62 18.47 -14.45
N PRO A 169 49.42 18.77 -15.76
CA PRO A 169 49.89 20.02 -16.32
C PRO A 169 49.30 21.19 -15.53
N PRO A 170 50.06 22.28 -15.31
CA PRO A 170 49.57 23.43 -14.55
C PRO A 170 48.23 23.90 -15.15
N HIS A 171 47.17 23.85 -14.34
CA HIS A 171 45.87 24.33 -14.75
C HIS A 171 45.94 25.86 -14.91
N PRO A 172 45.36 26.43 -15.99
CA PRO A 172 45.18 27.87 -16.07
C PRO A 172 44.32 28.34 -14.88
N PRO A 173 44.57 29.53 -14.31
CA PRO A 173 43.75 30.04 -13.22
C PRO A 173 42.30 30.14 -13.68
N PHE A 174 41.41 29.38 -13.04
CA PHE A 174 39.98 29.53 -13.25
C PHE A 174 39.61 30.98 -12.88
N PRO A 175 38.95 31.74 -13.78
CA PRO A 175 38.41 33.03 -13.41
C PRO A 175 37.37 32.81 -12.32
N PHE A 176 37.63 33.33 -11.12
CA PHE A 176 36.64 33.29 -10.05
C PHE A 176 35.38 34.00 -10.53
N PRO A 177 34.19 33.37 -10.43
CA PRO A 177 32.95 34.07 -10.72
C PRO A 177 32.82 35.27 -9.76
N PRO A 178 32.30 36.41 -10.25
CA PRO A 178 32.08 37.57 -9.39
C PRO A 178 31.18 37.18 -8.21
N LYS A 179 31.52 37.66 -7.01
CA LYS A 179 30.72 37.43 -5.80
C LYS A 179 29.28 37.88 -6.06
N PRO A 180 28.26 37.06 -5.74
CA PRO A 180 26.87 37.49 -5.78
C PRO A 180 26.68 38.74 -4.92
N PRO A 181 25.87 39.72 -5.36
CA PRO A 181 25.53 40.85 -4.51
C PRO A 181 24.85 40.36 -3.22
N HIS A 182 25.20 40.99 -2.10
CA HIS A 182 24.59 40.68 -0.81
C HIS A 182 23.07 40.89 -0.89
N PRO A 183 22.26 39.97 -0.33
CA PRO A 183 20.83 40.19 -0.25
C PRO A 183 20.54 41.45 0.58
N PRO A 184 19.52 42.25 0.22
CA PRO A 184 19.10 43.39 1.02
C PRO A 184 18.76 42.92 2.44
N PHE A 185 19.13 43.72 3.44
CA PHE A 185 18.88 43.44 4.86
C PHE A 185 17.44 42.94 5.07
N PRO A 186 17.23 41.87 5.85
CA PRO A 186 15.88 41.39 6.15
C PRO A 186 15.08 42.52 6.81
N PHE A 187 13.85 42.73 6.31
CA PHE A 187 12.91 43.70 6.88
C PHE A 187 12.77 43.49 8.40
N PRO A 188 12.65 44.57 9.19
CA PRO A 188 12.43 44.44 10.63
C PRO A 188 11.17 43.60 10.91
N PRO A 189 11.19 42.72 11.92
CA PRO A 189 10.04 41.90 12.26
C PRO A 189 8.83 42.78 12.60
N LYS A 190 7.65 42.40 12.11
CA LYS A 190 6.39 43.10 12.39
C LYS A 190 6.13 43.15 13.91
N PRO A 191 5.59 44.26 14.44
CA PRO A 191 5.18 44.35 15.84
C PRO A 191 4.19 43.23 16.21
N PRO A 192 4.24 42.68 17.43
CA PRO A 192 3.31 41.67 17.88
C PRO A 192 1.87 42.20 17.88
N GLN A 193 0.96 41.45 17.25
CA GLN A 193 -0.46 41.75 17.22
C GLN A 193 -1.08 41.57 18.62
N PRO A 194 -2.06 42.40 19.03
CA PRO A 194 -2.79 42.23 20.28
C PRO A 194 -3.47 40.85 20.35
N LYS A 195 -3.37 40.15 21.49
CA LYS A 195 -4.06 38.88 21.70
C LYS A 195 -5.58 39.10 21.69
N PRO A 196 -6.36 38.21 21.05
CA PRO A 196 -7.82 38.25 21.13
C PRO A 196 -8.29 38.10 22.60
N PRO A 197 -9.40 38.74 22.99
CA PRO A 197 -9.95 38.59 24.33
C PRO A 197 -10.40 37.15 24.59
N HIS A 198 -10.15 36.68 25.82
CA HIS A 198 -10.54 35.35 26.26
C HIS A 198 -12.08 35.22 26.36
N PRO A 199 -12.66 34.06 26.00
CA PRO A 199 -14.07 33.80 26.21
C PRO A 199 -14.41 33.73 27.72
N PRO A 200 -15.64 34.08 28.11
CA PRO A 200 -16.07 34.07 29.51
C PRO A 200 -16.07 32.65 30.09
N LEU A 201 -15.66 32.52 31.37
CA LEU A 201 -15.67 31.25 32.10
C LEU A 201 -17.11 30.72 32.30
N PRO A 202 -17.33 29.40 32.28
CA PRO A 202 -18.61 28.80 32.60
C PRO A 202 -18.95 28.94 34.10
N PRO A 203 -20.24 29.01 34.47
CA PRO A 203 -20.67 29.14 35.85
C PRO A 203 -20.40 27.88 36.68
N HIS A 204 -20.00 28.07 37.94
CA HIS A 204 -19.76 26.99 38.90
C HIS A 204 -21.07 26.28 39.32
N PRO A 205 -21.08 24.94 39.46
CA PRO A 205 -22.25 24.20 39.94
C PRO A 205 -22.48 24.42 41.45
N GLN A 206 -23.75 24.65 41.81
CA GLN A 206 -24.19 24.84 43.20
C GLN A 206 -24.08 23.53 44.00
N LYS A 207 -23.37 23.54 45.14
CA LYS A 207 -23.31 22.40 46.07
C LYS A 207 -24.66 22.24 46.76
N GLY A 208 -25.32 21.10 46.54
CA GLY A 208 -26.56 20.70 47.20
C GLY A 208 -26.36 20.43 48.70
N TRP A 209 -27.37 20.81 49.48
CA TRP A 209 -27.45 20.71 50.93
C TRP A 209 -27.72 19.27 51.38
N GLN A 210 -26.96 18.75 52.36
CA GLN A 210 -27.22 17.45 52.99
C GLN A 210 -27.69 17.66 54.45
N PRO A 211 -28.82 17.06 54.89
CA PRO A 211 -29.26 17.15 56.27
C PRO A 211 -28.44 16.26 57.22
N PRO A 212 -28.40 16.59 58.53
CA PRO A 212 -27.57 15.89 59.51
C PRO A 212 -28.12 14.51 59.88
N ALA A 213 -27.20 13.57 60.14
CA ALA A 213 -27.49 12.21 60.57
C ALA A 213 -27.99 12.16 62.02
N THR A 214 -29.08 11.43 62.26
CA THR A 214 -29.59 11.10 63.60
C THR A 214 -28.71 10.00 64.23
N GLN A 215 -28.43 10.16 65.52
CA GLN A 215 -27.60 9.29 66.37
C GLN A 215 -28.13 7.86 66.50
#